data_AF-A0A946WIM7-F1
#
_entry.id   AF-A0A946WIM7-F1
#
_cell.length_a   1.000
_cell.length_b   1.000
_cell.length_c   1.000
_cell.angle_alpha   90.00
_cell.angle_beta   90.00
_cell.angle_gamma   90.00
#
_symmetry.space_group_name_H-M   'P 1'
#
loop_
_entity.id
_entity.type
_entity.pdbx_description
1 polymer ?
#
loop_
_entity_poly.entity_id
_entity_poly.type
_entity_poly.pdbx_seq_one_letter_code
_entity_poly.pdbx_strand_id
1 'polypeptide(L)'
;MKLYKTMDHETLEREYSPSSCIDDIMVYIEQYINQSATAREGLKEHIRPNVKYGPETRSTMDVFIPEGKGPFPVHIFIHGGYWQELSKDESSFAAPNFLDHGIIFIALDYTLAPEANMSKIIDQTRRGVISILKNALNYNGDPNNVTVSGSSAGGHLVAEVLSMKWEKYGYKNCPLKGALAISGIFDLEPLIKTYINKPLKLTLKDTQVLSPINHIPKECCPVVLTYGENETSEFKRQTHEYMDAFLRAGLGCRYLDMPSVNHFNIVLDLNKKDSPLFQTVLNQVLA
;
A
#
# COMPACT_ATOMS: atom_id res chain seq x y z
N MET A 1 2.17 -17.61 20.90
CA MET A 1 1.29 -18.53 20.15
C MET A 1 0.46 -17.66 19.21
N LYS A 2 0.39 -17.95 17.90
CA LYS A 2 -0.34 -17.09 16.95
C LYS A 2 -1.84 -17.12 17.27
N LEU A 3 -2.45 -15.96 17.53
CA LEU A 3 -3.81 -15.80 18.06
C LEU A 3 -4.89 -16.51 17.20
N TYR A 4 -4.80 -16.40 15.88
CA TYR A 4 -5.74 -17.05 14.95
C TYR A 4 -5.79 -18.59 15.05
N LYS A 5 -4.75 -19.25 15.58
CA LYS A 5 -4.70 -20.73 15.64
C LYS A 5 -5.69 -21.31 16.65
N THR A 6 -6.16 -20.51 17.59
CA THR A 6 -7.12 -20.92 18.62
C THR A 6 -8.54 -20.38 18.39
N MET A 7 -8.75 -19.57 17.35
CA MET A 7 -10.07 -19.05 17.01
C MET A 7 -10.93 -20.13 16.33
N ASP A 8 -12.22 -20.11 16.61
CA ASP A 8 -13.19 -20.79 15.74
C ASP A 8 -13.28 -20.09 14.37
N HIS A 9 -13.91 -20.75 13.42
CA HIS A 9 -13.99 -20.26 12.04
C HIS A 9 -14.72 -18.92 11.92
N GLU A 10 -15.85 -18.74 12.63
CA GLU A 10 -16.65 -17.52 12.57
C GLU A 10 -15.90 -16.31 13.15
N THR A 11 -15.20 -16.51 14.27
CA THR A 11 -14.34 -15.49 14.87
C THR A 11 -13.21 -15.12 13.93
N LEU A 12 -12.58 -16.11 13.28
CA LEU A 12 -11.51 -15.84 12.31
C LEU A 12 -12.02 -15.03 11.11
N GLU A 13 -13.18 -15.39 10.56
CA GLU A 13 -13.81 -14.65 9.47
C GLU A 13 -14.10 -13.20 9.88
N ARG A 14 -14.62 -12.97 11.09
CA ARG A 14 -14.89 -11.63 11.63
C ARG A 14 -13.60 -10.83 11.81
N GLU A 15 -12.54 -11.43 12.35
CA GLU A 15 -11.26 -10.76 12.58
C GLU A 15 -10.55 -10.35 11.28
N TYR A 16 -10.81 -11.05 10.17
CA TYR A 16 -10.38 -10.65 8.83
C TYR A 16 -11.47 -9.91 8.04
N SER A 17 -12.52 -9.44 8.71
CA SER A 17 -13.52 -8.54 8.14
C SER A 17 -13.43 -7.20 8.88
N PRO A 18 -12.56 -6.27 8.45
CA PRO A 18 -12.41 -4.97 9.12
C PRO A 18 -13.72 -4.16 9.15
N SER A 19 -14.65 -4.45 8.24
CA SER A 19 -16.02 -3.90 8.26
C SER A 19 -16.82 -4.30 9.50
N SER A 20 -16.43 -5.34 10.24
CA SER A 20 -17.09 -5.69 11.51
C SER A 20 -16.88 -4.65 12.62
N CYS A 21 -15.94 -3.71 12.45
CA CYS A 21 -15.69 -2.60 13.38
C CYS A 21 -16.47 -1.32 13.05
N ILE A 22 -17.32 -1.33 12.01
CA ILE A 22 -18.08 -0.16 11.55
C ILE A 22 -19.51 -0.55 11.18
N ASP A 23 -20.40 0.43 11.10
CA ASP A 23 -21.80 0.19 10.76
C ASP A 23 -22.01 -0.06 9.26
N ASP A 24 -21.39 0.76 8.41
CA ASP A 24 -21.54 0.68 6.95
C ASP A 24 -20.24 1.01 6.22
N ILE A 25 -19.71 0.02 5.51
CA ILE A 25 -18.51 0.16 4.68
C ILE A 25 -18.75 1.10 3.49
N MET A 26 -19.98 1.16 2.96
CA MET A 26 -20.30 1.94 1.75
C MET A 26 -20.09 3.43 1.96
N VAL A 27 -20.30 3.94 3.18
CA VAL A 27 -19.99 5.34 3.52
C VAL A 27 -18.55 5.69 3.18
N TYR A 28 -17.59 4.79 3.42
CA TYR A 28 -16.18 5.03 3.14
C TYR A 28 -15.83 4.77 1.68
N ILE A 29 -16.41 3.75 1.06
CA ILE A 29 -16.20 3.47 -0.37
C ILE A 29 -16.73 4.62 -1.23
N GLU A 30 -17.89 5.17 -0.90
CA GLU A 30 -18.42 6.37 -1.55
C GLU A 30 -17.52 7.58 -1.34
N GLN A 31 -16.89 7.73 -0.16
CA GLN A 31 -15.88 8.77 0.03
C GLN A 31 -14.67 8.58 -0.88
N TYR A 32 -14.17 7.36 -1.04
CA TYR A 32 -13.06 7.07 -1.96
C TYR A 32 -13.41 7.44 -3.39
N ILE A 33 -14.58 7.00 -3.87
CA ILE A 33 -15.09 7.26 -5.21
C ILE A 33 -15.25 8.77 -5.42
N ASN A 34 -15.99 9.44 -4.54
CA ASN A 34 -16.34 10.86 -4.71
C ASN A 34 -15.13 11.78 -4.59
N GLN A 35 -14.23 11.54 -3.63
CA GLN A 35 -13.01 12.33 -3.48
C GLN A 35 -12.03 12.07 -4.63
N SER A 36 -11.89 10.83 -5.08
CA SER A 36 -11.03 10.50 -6.23
C SER A 36 -11.57 11.09 -7.53
N ALA A 37 -12.88 11.01 -7.78
CA ALA A 37 -13.51 11.62 -8.94
C ALA A 37 -13.33 13.15 -8.94
N THR A 38 -13.52 13.78 -7.77
CA THR A 38 -13.31 15.23 -7.58
C THR A 38 -11.86 15.61 -7.83
N ALA A 39 -10.90 14.86 -7.29
CA ALA A 39 -9.47 15.07 -7.51
C ALA A 39 -9.11 14.96 -9.00
N ARG A 40 -9.62 13.93 -9.68
CA ARG A 40 -9.35 13.70 -11.12
C ARG A 40 -9.92 14.81 -12.00
N GLU A 41 -11.15 15.27 -11.75
CA GLU A 41 -11.73 16.38 -12.50
C GLU A 41 -10.99 17.70 -12.22
N GLY A 42 -10.70 17.99 -10.95
CA GLY A 42 -9.98 19.20 -10.54
C GLY A 42 -8.54 19.24 -11.04
N LEU A 43 -7.91 18.09 -11.22
CA LEU A 43 -6.51 17.94 -11.65
C LEU A 43 -6.38 17.43 -13.09
N LYS A 44 -7.40 17.58 -13.94
CA LYS A 44 -7.41 17.02 -15.29
C LYS A 44 -6.26 17.48 -16.20
N GLU A 45 -5.75 18.69 -15.99
CA GLU A 45 -4.58 19.22 -16.72
C GLU A 45 -3.24 18.78 -16.09
N HIS A 46 -3.29 18.19 -14.89
CA HIS A 46 -2.15 17.74 -14.10
C HIS A 46 -2.03 16.20 -14.02
N ILE A 47 -2.97 15.46 -14.63
CA ILE A 47 -2.99 14.00 -14.63
C ILE A 47 -2.49 13.45 -15.97
N ARG A 48 -1.62 12.45 -15.91
CA ARG A 48 -1.37 11.52 -17.02
C ARG A 48 -2.05 10.20 -16.69
N PRO A 49 -3.26 9.94 -17.23
CA PRO A 49 -4.02 8.77 -16.88
C PRO A 49 -3.54 7.52 -17.64
N ASN A 50 -3.77 6.35 -17.06
CA ASN A 50 -3.60 5.03 -17.67
C ASN A 50 -2.20 4.79 -18.25
N VAL A 51 -1.16 5.33 -17.62
CA VAL A 51 0.22 5.06 -18.00
C VAL A 51 0.50 3.58 -17.78
N LYS A 52 0.85 2.86 -18.84
CA LYS A 52 1.17 1.43 -18.75
C LYS A 52 2.54 1.18 -18.14
N TYR A 53 2.62 0.19 -17.27
CA TYR A 53 3.88 -0.37 -16.77
C TYR A 53 4.05 -1.87 -17.14
N GLY A 54 3.03 -2.47 -17.75
CA GLY A 54 3.04 -3.89 -18.14
C GLY A 54 2.01 -4.21 -19.23
N PRO A 55 2.01 -5.46 -19.73
CA PRO A 55 1.13 -5.88 -20.81
C PRO A 55 -0.34 -6.06 -20.38
N GLU A 56 -0.60 -6.33 -19.09
CA GLU A 56 -1.94 -6.59 -18.58
C GLU A 56 -2.81 -5.34 -18.60
N THR A 57 -4.13 -5.51 -18.75
CA THR A 57 -5.09 -4.39 -18.82
C THR A 57 -5.00 -3.47 -17.60
N ARG A 58 -4.83 -4.06 -16.41
CA ARG A 58 -4.71 -3.35 -15.13
C ARG A 58 -3.27 -3.03 -14.73
N SER A 59 -2.28 -3.34 -15.56
CA SER A 59 -0.90 -2.90 -15.35
C SER A 59 -0.71 -1.44 -15.74
N THR A 60 -1.47 -0.56 -15.07
CA THR A 60 -1.57 0.87 -15.31
C THR A 60 -1.43 1.68 -14.04
N MET A 61 -1.09 2.95 -14.19
CA MET A 61 -1.07 3.91 -13.11
C MET A 61 -1.55 5.28 -13.59
N ASP A 62 -2.07 6.08 -12.69
CA ASP A 62 -2.35 7.49 -12.94
C ASP A 62 -1.29 8.33 -12.25
N VAL A 63 -0.64 9.22 -13.02
CA VAL A 63 0.46 10.06 -12.53
C VAL A 63 -0.02 11.51 -12.46
N PHE A 64 -0.15 12.03 -11.25
CA PHE A 64 -0.53 13.42 -10.98
C PHE A 64 0.73 14.26 -10.76
N ILE A 65 0.88 15.35 -11.49
CA ILE A 65 2.12 16.14 -11.56
C ILE A 65 1.85 17.57 -11.11
N PRO A 66 2.56 18.08 -10.09
CA PRO A 66 2.36 19.45 -9.59
C PRO A 66 2.83 20.50 -10.59
N GLU A 67 2.35 21.73 -10.40
CA GLU A 67 2.88 22.89 -11.13
C GLU A 67 4.27 23.29 -10.64
N GLY A 68 5.01 24.01 -11.50
CA GLY A 68 6.30 24.61 -11.15
C GLY A 68 7.50 23.90 -11.76
N LYS A 69 8.67 24.13 -11.18
CA LYS A 69 9.95 23.59 -11.67
C LYS A 69 10.38 22.41 -10.80
N GLY A 70 10.56 21.26 -11.44
CA GLY A 70 11.07 20.04 -10.81
C GLY A 70 12.60 19.94 -10.82
N PRO A 71 13.17 18.73 -10.66
CA PRO A 71 12.44 17.47 -10.51
C PRO A 71 11.70 17.38 -9.17
N PHE A 72 10.49 16.84 -9.17
CA PHE A 72 9.62 16.72 -8.00
C PHE A 72 9.83 15.38 -7.28
N PRO A 73 9.76 15.31 -5.95
CA PRO A 73 9.64 14.04 -5.27
C PRO A 73 8.42 13.24 -5.77
N VAL A 74 8.48 11.91 -5.68
CA VAL A 74 7.42 11.01 -6.12
C VAL A 74 6.89 10.21 -4.95
N HIS A 75 5.57 10.18 -4.78
CA HIS A 75 4.89 9.29 -3.86
C HIS A 75 4.01 8.30 -4.63
N ILE A 76 4.22 7.01 -4.38
CA ILE A 76 3.45 5.92 -4.98
C ILE A 76 2.43 5.44 -3.94
N PHE A 77 1.16 5.39 -4.29
CA PHE A 77 0.10 4.81 -3.48
C PHE A 77 -0.40 3.50 -4.10
N ILE A 78 -0.44 2.43 -3.29
CA ILE A 78 -0.93 1.10 -3.67
C ILE A 78 -2.23 0.83 -2.92
N HIS A 79 -3.32 0.65 -3.64
CA HIS A 79 -4.65 0.51 -3.06
C HIS A 79 -4.88 -0.82 -2.33
N GLY A 80 -5.96 -0.88 -1.55
CA GLY A 80 -6.39 -2.05 -0.79
C GLY A 80 -7.41 -2.92 -1.55
N GLY A 81 -8.40 -3.43 -0.83
CA GLY A 81 -9.50 -4.21 -1.42
C GLY A 81 -9.23 -5.72 -1.48
N TYR A 82 -8.47 -6.26 -0.53
CA TYR A 82 -8.20 -7.72 -0.43
C TYR A 82 -7.69 -8.37 -1.73
N TRP A 83 -6.97 -7.61 -2.56
CA TRP A 83 -6.52 -8.01 -3.90
C TRP A 83 -7.66 -8.44 -4.85
N GLN A 84 -8.91 -8.09 -4.52
CA GLN A 84 -10.15 -8.55 -5.15
C GLN A 84 -11.04 -7.40 -5.60
N GLU A 85 -10.83 -6.20 -5.06
CA GLU A 85 -11.67 -5.02 -5.31
C GLU A 85 -10.83 -3.73 -5.41
N LEU A 86 -11.52 -2.62 -5.72
CA LEU A 86 -10.98 -1.28 -5.93
C LEU A 86 -10.06 -1.18 -7.17
N SER A 87 -9.62 0.03 -7.46
CA SER A 87 -8.64 0.34 -8.50
C SER A 87 -7.92 1.66 -8.20
N LYS A 88 -7.03 2.08 -9.11
CA LYS A 88 -6.45 3.43 -9.11
C LYS A 88 -7.51 4.55 -9.20
N ASP A 89 -8.68 4.28 -9.77
CA ASP A 89 -9.71 5.30 -9.99
C ASP A 89 -10.43 5.69 -8.68
N GLU A 90 -10.56 4.77 -7.72
CA GLU A 90 -11.03 5.05 -6.34
C GLU A 90 -9.88 5.43 -5.39
N SER A 91 -8.66 5.57 -5.90
CA SER A 91 -7.44 5.77 -5.09
C SER A 91 -6.69 7.06 -5.42
N SER A 92 -7.36 7.99 -6.08
CA SER A 92 -6.81 9.30 -6.47
C SER A 92 -7.06 10.40 -5.42
N PHE A 93 -7.81 10.10 -4.35
CA PHE A 93 -8.29 11.08 -3.36
C PHE A 93 -7.19 11.93 -2.72
N ALA A 94 -5.96 11.40 -2.56
CA ALA A 94 -4.86 12.14 -1.92
C ALA A 94 -4.08 13.03 -2.90
N ALA A 95 -4.28 12.90 -4.21
CA ALA A 95 -3.51 13.63 -5.21
C ALA A 95 -3.47 15.16 -4.97
N PRO A 96 -4.59 15.85 -4.64
CA PRO A 96 -4.56 17.30 -4.43
C PRO A 96 -3.58 17.72 -3.33
N ASN A 97 -3.65 17.08 -2.16
CA ASN A 97 -2.77 17.41 -1.04
C ASN A 97 -1.30 17.17 -1.36
N PHE A 98 -0.95 16.10 -2.10
CA PHE A 98 0.44 15.86 -2.52
C PHE A 98 0.93 16.90 -3.54
N LEU A 99 0.09 17.27 -4.51
CA LEU A 99 0.44 18.26 -5.53
C LEU A 99 0.63 19.66 -4.92
N ASP A 100 -0.20 20.04 -3.95
CA ASP A 100 -0.06 21.30 -3.19
C ASP A 100 1.27 21.41 -2.45
N HIS A 101 1.92 20.27 -2.18
CA HIS A 101 3.24 20.20 -1.54
C HIS A 101 4.38 19.94 -2.54
N GLY A 102 4.13 20.06 -3.85
CA GLY A 102 5.13 19.88 -4.89
C GLY A 102 5.60 18.43 -5.05
N ILE A 103 4.74 17.45 -4.73
CA ILE A 103 5.04 16.02 -4.82
C ILE A 103 4.18 15.40 -5.92
N ILE A 104 4.79 14.61 -6.81
CA ILE A 104 4.07 13.77 -7.77
C ILE A 104 3.35 12.68 -6.99
N PHE A 105 2.05 12.53 -7.18
CA PHE A 105 1.28 11.43 -6.64
C PHE A 105 0.99 10.40 -7.73
N ILE A 106 1.23 9.12 -7.45
CA ILE A 106 0.97 8.03 -8.38
C ILE A 106 0.01 7.04 -7.74
N ALA A 107 -1.18 6.89 -8.32
CA ALA A 107 -2.11 5.80 -7.97
C ALA A 107 -1.78 4.58 -8.85
N LEU A 108 -1.22 3.53 -8.25
CA LEU A 108 -0.85 2.30 -8.94
C LEU A 108 -2.02 1.30 -8.92
N ASP A 109 -2.38 0.75 -10.08
CA ASP A 109 -3.33 -0.36 -10.21
C ASP A 109 -2.60 -1.70 -10.35
N TYR A 110 -3.32 -2.81 -10.20
CA TYR A 110 -2.87 -4.17 -10.47
C TYR A 110 -4.06 -5.08 -10.78
N THR A 111 -3.83 -6.19 -11.50
CA THR A 111 -4.88 -7.20 -11.77
C THR A 111 -5.38 -7.82 -10.46
N LEU A 112 -6.69 -8.03 -10.35
CA LEU A 112 -7.32 -8.59 -9.14
C LEU A 112 -7.49 -10.10 -9.25
N ALA A 113 -7.65 -10.76 -8.11
CA ALA A 113 -8.09 -12.15 -8.06
C ALA A 113 -9.59 -12.25 -8.41
N PRO A 114 -10.03 -13.33 -9.09
CA PRO A 114 -9.27 -14.52 -9.46
C PRO A 114 -8.53 -14.43 -10.82
N GLU A 115 -8.58 -13.29 -11.51
CA GLU A 115 -7.91 -13.11 -12.82
C GLU A 115 -6.37 -13.25 -12.70
N ALA A 116 -5.81 -12.71 -11.62
CA ALA A 116 -4.43 -12.94 -11.20
C ALA A 116 -4.38 -13.69 -9.86
N ASN A 117 -3.40 -14.59 -9.72
CA ASN A 117 -3.06 -15.16 -8.41
C ASN A 117 -2.08 -14.24 -7.67
N MET A 118 -1.92 -14.44 -6.36
CA MET A 118 -1.11 -13.58 -5.51
C MET A 118 0.32 -13.34 -6.04
N SER A 119 0.96 -14.36 -6.61
CA SER A 119 2.30 -14.23 -7.21
C SER A 119 2.33 -13.25 -8.39
N LYS A 120 1.34 -13.31 -9.29
CA LYS A 120 1.20 -12.36 -10.40
C LYS A 120 0.91 -10.93 -9.92
N ILE A 121 0.09 -10.78 -8.88
CA ILE A 121 -0.24 -9.47 -8.30
C ILE A 121 1.04 -8.83 -7.74
N ILE A 122 1.80 -9.57 -6.93
CA ILE A 122 3.08 -9.13 -6.39
C ILE A 122 4.06 -8.77 -7.52
N ASP A 123 4.19 -9.61 -8.55
CA ASP A 123 5.07 -9.34 -9.69
C ASP A 123 4.66 -8.04 -10.43
N GLN A 124 3.37 -7.83 -10.67
CA GLN A 124 2.85 -6.61 -11.29
C GLN A 124 3.18 -5.38 -10.45
N THR A 125 2.92 -5.40 -9.14
CA THR A 125 3.22 -4.26 -8.27
C THR A 125 4.72 -3.94 -8.26
N ARG A 126 5.58 -4.97 -8.16
CA ARG A 126 7.04 -4.79 -8.23
C ARG A 126 7.47 -4.17 -9.56
N ARG A 127 6.94 -4.66 -10.69
CA ARG A 127 7.18 -4.06 -12.02
C ARG A 127 6.71 -2.61 -12.10
N GLY A 128 5.56 -2.29 -11.50
CA GLY A 128 5.04 -0.94 -11.39
C GLY A 128 6.03 0.01 -10.73
N VAL A 129 6.49 -0.34 -9.52
CA VAL A 129 7.50 0.45 -8.78
C VAL A 129 8.81 0.59 -9.57
N ILE A 130 9.31 -0.49 -10.18
CA ILE A 130 10.51 -0.43 -11.04
C ILE A 130 10.29 0.52 -12.22
N SER A 131 9.13 0.45 -12.87
CA SER A 131 8.79 1.32 -14.00
C SER A 131 8.79 2.77 -13.58
N ILE A 132 8.21 3.09 -12.41
CA ILE A 132 8.20 4.45 -11.86
C ILE A 132 9.62 4.94 -11.60
N LEU A 133 10.45 4.16 -10.92
CA LEU A 133 11.85 4.53 -10.64
C LEU A 133 12.66 4.79 -11.92
N LYS A 134 12.45 3.97 -12.96
CA LYS A 134 13.16 4.12 -14.25
C LYS A 134 12.65 5.29 -15.09
N ASN A 135 11.38 5.63 -14.97
CA ASN A 135 10.71 6.63 -15.81
C ASN A 135 10.38 7.93 -15.07
N ALA A 136 10.79 8.11 -13.81
CA ALA A 136 10.44 9.27 -12.99
C ALA A 136 10.71 10.60 -13.72
N LEU A 137 11.88 10.72 -14.37
CA LEU A 137 12.25 11.91 -15.14
C LEU A 137 11.28 12.24 -16.29
N ASN A 138 10.62 11.23 -16.89
CA ASN A 138 9.62 11.47 -17.94
C ASN A 138 8.40 12.22 -17.42
N TYR A 139 8.13 12.16 -16.11
CA TYR A 139 7.08 12.87 -15.41
C TYR A 139 7.60 14.10 -14.65
N ASN A 140 8.86 14.52 -14.92
CA ASN A 140 9.56 15.55 -14.15
C ASN A 140 9.72 15.19 -12.66
N GLY A 141 9.79 13.89 -12.34
CA GLY A 141 10.05 13.37 -11.00
C GLY A 141 11.52 13.08 -10.73
N ASP A 142 11.93 13.20 -9.48
CA ASP A 142 13.27 12.84 -9.00
C ASP A 142 13.36 11.34 -8.72
N PRO A 143 14.12 10.55 -9.52
CA PRO A 143 14.26 9.12 -9.30
C PRO A 143 14.99 8.75 -7.99
N ASN A 144 15.64 9.71 -7.34
CA ASN A 144 16.31 9.52 -6.05
C ASN A 144 15.45 9.92 -4.84
N ASN A 145 14.24 10.43 -5.08
CA ASN A 145 13.31 10.82 -4.04
C ASN A 145 11.92 10.19 -4.29
N VAL A 146 11.86 8.87 -4.15
CA VAL A 146 10.64 8.08 -4.34
C VAL A 146 10.23 7.43 -3.03
N THR A 147 9.02 7.71 -2.57
CA THR A 147 8.40 7.07 -1.40
C THR A 147 7.21 6.23 -1.84
N VAL A 148 6.83 5.25 -1.02
CA VAL A 148 5.68 4.38 -1.30
C VAL A 148 4.80 4.24 -0.06
N SER A 149 3.49 4.26 -0.25
CA SER A 149 2.53 3.82 0.76
C SER A 149 1.49 2.88 0.19
N GLY A 150 0.81 2.16 1.06
CA GLY A 150 -0.29 1.30 0.68
C GLY A 150 -1.14 0.90 1.86
N SER A 151 -2.43 0.65 1.60
CA SER A 151 -3.42 0.31 2.62
C SER A 151 -3.95 -1.11 2.47
N SER A 152 -4.09 -1.83 3.58
CA SER A 152 -4.68 -3.18 3.60
C SER A 152 -3.87 -4.16 2.73
N ALA A 153 -4.48 -4.73 1.69
CA ALA A 153 -3.79 -5.46 0.64
C ALA A 153 -2.62 -4.68 0.00
N GLY A 154 -2.74 -3.36 -0.14
CA GLY A 154 -1.64 -2.49 -0.58
C GLY A 154 -0.51 -2.39 0.43
N GLY A 155 -0.79 -2.48 1.74
CA GLY A 155 0.22 -2.54 2.78
C GLY A 155 1.05 -3.83 2.73
N HIS A 156 0.40 -4.95 2.39
CA HIS A 156 1.08 -6.20 2.04
C HIS A 156 1.99 -6.01 0.81
N LEU A 157 1.49 -5.37 -0.25
CA LEU A 157 2.26 -5.14 -1.47
C LEU A 157 3.45 -4.19 -1.27
N VAL A 158 3.33 -3.18 -0.39
CA VAL A 158 4.47 -2.36 0.07
C VAL A 158 5.54 -3.25 0.69
N ALA A 159 5.17 -4.14 1.60
CA ALA A 159 6.12 -5.06 2.23
C ALA A 159 6.78 -6.03 1.23
N GLU A 160 6.05 -6.46 0.20
CA GLU A 160 6.59 -7.25 -0.91
C GLU A 160 7.54 -6.44 -1.82
N VAL A 161 7.33 -5.13 -1.97
CA VAL A 161 8.28 -4.22 -2.66
C VAL A 161 9.54 -4.04 -1.82
N LEU A 162 9.42 -3.87 -0.51
CA LEU A 162 10.57 -3.69 0.38
C LEU A 162 11.51 -4.91 0.39
N SER A 163 10.95 -6.11 0.28
CA SER A 163 11.71 -7.38 0.27
C SER A 163 12.33 -7.74 -1.09
N MET A 164 12.20 -6.87 -2.09
CA MET A 164 12.82 -7.09 -3.39
C MET A 164 14.35 -7.19 -3.30
N LYS A 165 14.91 -8.10 -4.12
CA LYS A 165 16.34 -8.17 -4.42
C LYS A 165 16.71 -7.07 -5.41
N TRP A 166 16.83 -5.84 -4.92
CA TRP A 166 17.07 -4.63 -5.70
C TRP A 166 18.31 -4.72 -6.61
N GLU A 167 19.32 -5.51 -6.24
CA GLU A 167 20.53 -5.77 -7.03
C GLU A 167 20.22 -6.40 -8.39
N LYS A 168 19.15 -7.22 -8.48
CA LYS A 168 18.71 -7.83 -9.73
C LYS A 168 18.14 -6.81 -10.72
N TYR A 169 17.78 -5.63 -10.24
CA TYR A 169 17.20 -4.54 -11.02
C TYR A 169 18.17 -3.38 -11.23
N GLY A 170 19.45 -3.55 -10.85
CA GLY A 170 20.51 -2.57 -11.07
C GLY A 170 20.69 -1.56 -9.93
N TYR A 171 20.02 -1.76 -8.79
CA TYR A 171 20.17 -0.90 -7.61
C TYR A 171 21.04 -1.59 -6.58
N LYS A 172 22.10 -0.91 -6.11
CA LYS A 172 23.00 -1.47 -5.10
C LYS A 172 22.25 -1.80 -3.80
N ASN A 173 21.37 -0.89 -3.40
CA ASN A 173 20.52 -0.98 -2.21
C ASN A 173 19.07 -0.63 -2.59
N CYS A 174 18.14 -0.69 -1.63
CA CYS A 174 16.76 -0.17 -1.82
C CYS A 174 16.79 1.31 -2.27
N PRO A 175 16.22 1.66 -3.44
CA PRO A 175 16.26 3.03 -3.97
C PRO A 175 15.14 3.93 -3.43
N LEU A 176 14.26 3.41 -2.58
CA LEU A 176 13.15 4.18 -2.01
C LEU A 176 13.66 5.05 -0.86
N LYS A 177 13.11 6.25 -0.71
CA LYS A 177 13.38 7.16 0.41
C LYS A 177 12.60 6.83 1.67
N GLY A 178 11.48 6.14 1.54
CA GLY A 178 10.65 5.73 2.66
C GLY A 178 9.46 4.88 2.24
N ALA A 179 8.96 4.09 3.17
CA ALA A 179 7.78 3.26 2.99
C ALA A 179 6.80 3.42 4.16
N LEU A 180 5.50 3.38 3.85
CA LEU A 180 4.41 3.42 4.83
C LEU A 180 3.40 2.31 4.52
N ALA A 181 3.32 1.29 5.37
CA ALA A 181 2.28 0.26 5.24
C ALA A 181 1.18 0.50 6.29
N ILE A 182 -0.04 0.67 5.79
CA ILE A 182 -1.23 1.05 6.57
C ILE A 182 -2.13 -0.19 6.68
N SER A 183 -2.43 -0.63 7.90
CA SER A 183 -3.32 -1.76 8.18
C SER A 183 -3.01 -3.00 7.33
N GLY A 184 -1.73 -3.33 7.18
CA GLY A 184 -1.28 -4.37 6.24
C GLY A 184 -1.51 -5.80 6.74
N ILE A 185 -1.50 -6.75 5.79
CA ILE A 185 -1.54 -8.19 6.06
C ILE A 185 -0.17 -8.78 5.75
N PHE A 186 0.58 -9.21 6.77
CA PHE A 186 1.99 -9.60 6.60
C PHE A 186 2.23 -11.12 6.69
N ASP A 187 1.26 -11.85 7.24
CA ASP A 187 1.11 -13.29 7.27
C ASP A 187 -0.21 -13.68 6.58
N LEU A 188 -0.11 -14.35 5.43
CA LEU A 188 -1.25 -14.78 4.64
C LEU A 188 -1.81 -16.14 5.10
N GLU A 189 -1.10 -16.90 5.95
CA GLU A 189 -1.51 -18.24 6.40
C GLU A 189 -2.94 -18.27 6.97
N PRO A 190 -3.38 -17.31 7.80
CA PRO A 190 -4.72 -17.35 8.38
C PRO A 190 -5.81 -17.24 7.33
N LEU A 191 -5.55 -16.51 6.24
CA LEU A 191 -6.53 -16.29 5.18
C LEU A 191 -6.97 -17.59 4.52
N ILE A 192 -6.13 -18.62 4.49
CA ILE A 192 -6.46 -19.93 3.90
C ILE A 192 -7.80 -20.48 4.44
N LYS A 193 -8.13 -20.16 5.69
CA LYS A 193 -9.32 -20.62 6.42
C LYS A 193 -10.49 -19.64 6.39
N THR A 194 -10.45 -18.62 5.54
CA THR A 194 -11.45 -17.53 5.45
C THR A 194 -12.09 -17.47 4.08
N TYR A 195 -13.23 -16.77 3.96
CA TYR A 195 -13.93 -16.56 2.69
C TYR A 195 -13.07 -15.82 1.67
N ILE A 196 -12.13 -14.99 2.16
CA ILE A 196 -11.16 -14.23 1.36
C ILE A 196 -10.33 -15.16 0.47
N ASN A 197 -10.12 -16.42 0.87
CA ASN A 197 -9.36 -17.37 0.07
C ASN A 197 -10.12 -17.95 -1.13
N LYS A 198 -11.44 -17.74 -1.24
CA LYS A 198 -12.24 -18.29 -2.34
C LYS A 198 -11.71 -17.87 -3.73
N PRO A 199 -11.44 -16.58 -4.01
CA PRO A 199 -10.81 -16.17 -5.26
C PRO A 199 -9.28 -16.27 -5.25
N LEU A 200 -8.62 -16.10 -4.09
CA LEU A 200 -7.15 -16.13 -4.02
C LEU A 200 -6.56 -17.53 -4.21
N LYS A 201 -7.27 -18.56 -3.75
CA LYS A 201 -6.88 -19.99 -3.82
C LYS A 201 -5.47 -20.26 -3.27
N LEU A 202 -5.09 -19.56 -2.20
CA LEU A 202 -3.82 -19.75 -1.50
C LEU A 202 -3.75 -21.14 -0.89
N THR A 203 -2.60 -21.77 -1.06
CA THR A 203 -2.17 -22.97 -0.34
C THR A 203 -1.21 -22.59 0.78
N LEU A 204 -0.98 -23.51 1.73
CA LEU A 204 0.07 -23.32 2.76
C LEU A 204 1.45 -23.08 2.16
N LYS A 205 1.73 -23.68 0.99
CA LYS A 205 2.99 -23.46 0.28
C LYS A 205 3.09 -22.02 -0.25
N ASP A 206 1.98 -21.48 -0.76
CA ASP A 206 1.92 -20.09 -1.23
C ASP A 206 2.16 -19.13 -0.06
N THR A 207 1.52 -19.35 1.09
CA THR A 207 1.66 -18.43 2.23
C THR A 207 3.07 -18.47 2.84
N GLN A 208 3.82 -19.56 2.71
CA GLN A 208 5.23 -19.59 3.10
C GLN A 208 6.10 -18.66 2.24
N VAL A 209 5.77 -18.49 0.95
CA VAL A 209 6.58 -17.76 -0.03
C VAL A 209 6.07 -16.33 -0.26
N LEU A 210 4.77 -16.08 -0.05
CA LEU A 210 4.11 -14.82 -0.41
C LEU A 210 3.70 -13.99 0.82
N SER A 211 4.04 -14.45 2.03
CA SER A 211 3.85 -13.67 3.26
C SER A 211 5.13 -12.90 3.59
N PRO A 212 5.14 -11.57 3.57
CA PRO A 212 6.35 -10.79 3.76
C PRO A 212 7.02 -10.99 5.13
N ILE A 213 6.28 -11.43 6.16
CA ILE A 213 6.85 -11.78 7.46
C ILE A 213 7.92 -12.89 7.37
N ASN A 214 7.90 -13.71 6.33
CA ASN A 214 8.83 -14.82 6.12
C ASN A 214 10.10 -14.41 5.34
N HIS A 215 10.17 -13.19 4.82
CA HIS A 215 11.30 -12.70 4.01
C HIS A 215 11.56 -11.21 4.21
N ILE A 216 11.85 -10.84 5.46
CA ILE A 216 12.31 -9.49 5.82
C ILE A 216 13.56 -9.12 5.01
N PRO A 217 13.64 -7.91 4.43
CA PRO A 217 14.82 -7.48 3.70
C PRO A 217 16.06 -7.43 4.60
N LYS A 218 17.25 -7.49 4.00
CA LYS A 218 18.53 -7.35 4.76
C LYS A 218 18.86 -5.89 5.07
N GLU A 219 18.37 -4.99 4.25
CA GLU A 219 18.50 -3.54 4.36
C GLU A 219 17.25 -2.91 3.75
N CYS A 220 16.83 -1.77 4.28
CA CYS A 220 15.61 -1.12 3.82
C CYS A 220 15.71 0.39 3.98
N CYS A 221 14.84 1.12 3.27
CA CYS A 221 14.59 2.52 3.56
C CYS A 221 13.88 2.66 4.93
N PRO A 222 13.73 3.89 5.47
CA PRO A 222 12.89 4.13 6.63
C PRO A 222 11.46 3.59 6.44
N VAL A 223 11.06 2.62 7.27
CA VAL A 223 9.74 1.99 7.23
C VAL A 223 8.87 2.49 8.38
N VAL A 224 7.65 2.90 8.05
CA VAL A 224 6.60 3.19 9.03
C VAL A 224 5.46 2.18 8.85
N LEU A 225 5.00 1.64 9.97
CA LEU A 225 3.86 0.74 10.04
C LEU A 225 2.79 1.39 10.91
N THR A 226 1.54 1.24 10.52
CA THR A 226 0.41 1.83 11.24
C THR A 226 -0.87 1.04 11.01
N TYR A 227 -1.85 1.27 11.86
CA TYR A 227 -3.22 0.81 11.72
C TYR A 227 -4.14 1.76 12.47
N GLY A 228 -5.45 1.73 12.16
CA GLY A 228 -6.43 2.52 12.91
C GLY A 228 -6.73 1.91 14.29
N GLU A 229 -6.94 2.76 15.30
CA GLU A 229 -7.36 2.32 16.64
C GLU A 229 -8.62 1.44 16.60
N ASN A 230 -9.61 1.83 15.77
CA ASN A 230 -10.87 1.12 15.59
C ASN A 230 -10.75 0.04 14.51
N GLU A 231 -9.95 -0.98 14.81
CA GLU A 231 -9.63 -2.10 13.93
C GLU A 231 -9.61 -3.44 14.68
N THR A 232 -9.77 -4.55 13.96
CA THR A 232 -9.79 -5.89 14.53
C THR A 232 -8.43 -6.26 15.13
N SER A 233 -8.42 -7.26 16.01
CA SER A 233 -7.21 -7.67 16.72
C SER A 233 -6.18 -8.29 15.77
N GLU A 234 -6.62 -8.97 14.70
CA GLU A 234 -5.70 -9.62 13.77
C GLU A 234 -4.87 -8.62 12.94
N PHE A 235 -5.41 -7.47 12.49
CA PHE A 235 -4.59 -6.48 11.79
C PHE A 235 -3.58 -5.78 12.71
N LYS A 236 -3.96 -5.52 13.97
CA LYS A 236 -3.05 -5.02 15.01
C LYS A 236 -1.92 -6.03 15.28
N ARG A 237 -2.28 -7.31 15.46
CA ARG A 237 -1.33 -8.41 15.66
C ARG A 237 -0.38 -8.56 14.48
N GLN A 238 -0.90 -8.58 13.25
CA GLN A 238 -0.11 -8.67 12.02
C GLN A 238 0.95 -7.57 11.97
N THR A 239 0.55 -6.34 12.26
CA THR A 239 1.45 -5.17 12.25
C THR A 239 2.55 -5.32 13.30
N HIS A 240 2.21 -5.66 14.54
CA HIS A 240 3.20 -5.87 15.60
C HIS A 240 4.13 -7.05 15.32
N GLU A 241 3.63 -8.18 14.82
CA GLU A 241 4.48 -9.33 14.49
C GLU A 241 5.45 -9.03 13.34
N TYR A 242 5.04 -8.19 12.38
CA TYR A 242 5.90 -7.71 11.30
C TYR A 242 6.96 -6.74 11.82
N MET A 243 6.60 -5.83 12.74
CA MET A 243 7.57 -4.99 13.45
C MET A 243 8.61 -5.82 14.22
N ASP A 244 8.16 -6.84 14.96
CA ASP A 244 9.05 -7.74 15.69
C ASP A 244 9.96 -8.53 14.74
N ALA A 245 9.47 -8.86 13.54
CA ALA A 245 10.28 -9.52 12.52
C ALA A 245 11.39 -8.60 11.98
N PHE A 246 11.10 -7.31 11.78
CA PHE A 246 12.14 -6.30 11.48
C PHE A 246 13.18 -6.23 12.58
N LEU A 247 12.75 -6.14 13.84
CA LEU A 247 13.66 -6.06 14.98
C LEU A 247 14.55 -7.30 15.09
N ARG A 248 13.99 -8.51 14.92
CA ARG A 248 14.76 -9.77 14.88
C ARG A 248 15.76 -9.84 13.73
N ALA A 249 15.48 -9.17 12.62
CA ALA A 249 16.39 -9.06 11.48
C ALA A 249 17.48 -7.98 11.68
N GLY A 250 17.49 -7.28 12.82
CA GLY A 250 18.43 -6.19 13.08
C GLY A 250 18.07 -4.86 12.39
N LEU A 251 16.83 -4.73 11.91
CA LEU A 251 16.31 -3.53 11.29
C LEU A 251 15.38 -2.77 12.24
N GLY A 252 15.28 -1.45 12.04
CA GLY A 252 14.29 -0.61 12.71
C GLY A 252 13.10 -0.33 11.81
N CYS A 253 11.91 -0.25 12.40
CA CYS A 253 10.73 0.36 11.81
C CYS A 253 10.04 1.21 12.88
N ARG A 254 9.27 2.22 12.45
CA ARG A 254 8.52 3.09 13.35
C ARG A 254 7.04 2.71 13.33
N TYR A 255 6.42 2.64 14.50
CA TYR A 255 4.97 2.61 14.59
C TYR A 255 4.43 4.04 14.62
N LEU A 256 3.37 4.30 13.85
CA LEU A 256 2.58 5.53 13.94
C LEU A 256 1.23 5.20 14.57
N ASP A 257 0.95 5.79 15.73
CA ASP A 257 -0.35 5.68 16.37
C ASP A 257 -1.38 6.54 15.65
N MET A 258 -2.58 5.99 15.44
CA MET A 258 -3.67 6.61 14.68
C MET A 258 -4.99 6.46 15.47
N PRO A 259 -5.21 7.31 16.48
CA PRO A 259 -6.39 7.24 17.32
C PRO A 259 -7.66 7.62 16.54
N SER A 260 -8.79 7.06 16.98
CA SER A 260 -10.15 7.37 16.49
C SER A 260 -10.44 7.07 15.02
N VAL A 261 -9.47 6.58 14.24
CA VAL A 261 -9.67 6.12 12.86
C VAL A 261 -9.84 4.60 12.81
N ASN A 262 -10.54 4.13 11.78
CA ASN A 262 -10.74 2.71 11.46
C ASN A 262 -9.98 2.34 10.19
N HIS A 263 -10.07 1.07 9.80
CA HIS A 263 -9.41 0.51 8.61
C HIS A 263 -9.69 1.29 7.30
N PHE A 264 -10.85 1.95 7.21
CA PHE A 264 -11.32 2.57 5.98
C PHE A 264 -11.04 4.08 5.95
N ASN A 265 -11.25 4.83 7.03
CA ASN A 265 -10.98 6.27 7.00
C ASN A 265 -9.52 6.64 7.25
N ILE A 266 -8.69 5.76 7.80
CA ILE A 266 -7.26 6.02 8.04
C ILE A 266 -6.56 6.48 6.76
N VAL A 267 -6.86 5.87 5.61
CA VAL A 267 -6.17 6.21 4.35
C VAL A 267 -6.56 7.60 3.82
N LEU A 268 -7.76 8.08 4.13
CA LEU A 268 -8.21 9.41 3.73
C LEU A 268 -7.43 10.51 4.44
N ASP A 269 -6.74 10.21 5.54
CA ASP A 269 -5.86 11.16 6.20
C ASP A 269 -4.66 11.55 5.33
N LEU A 270 -4.29 10.76 4.31
CA LEU A 270 -3.29 11.18 3.31
C LEU A 270 -3.70 12.46 2.55
N ASN A 271 -5.00 12.76 2.47
CA ASN A 271 -5.53 13.98 1.85
C ASN A 271 -5.71 15.14 2.85
N LYS A 272 -5.21 15.02 4.08
CA LYS A 272 -5.31 16.06 5.11
C LYS A 272 -3.90 16.56 5.46
N LYS A 273 -3.61 17.81 5.13
CA LYS A 273 -2.26 18.40 5.29
C LYS A 273 -1.67 18.23 6.71
N ASP A 274 -2.50 18.34 7.74
CA ASP A 274 -2.04 18.32 9.15
C ASP A 274 -2.15 16.92 9.77
N SER A 275 -2.56 15.90 9.01
CA SER A 275 -2.69 14.56 9.58
C SER A 275 -1.33 13.95 9.91
N PRO A 276 -1.22 13.15 10.98
CA PRO A 276 0.01 12.43 11.30
C PRO A 276 0.46 11.50 10.17
N LEU A 277 -0.49 10.98 9.38
CA LEU A 277 -0.24 10.06 8.29
C LEU A 277 0.43 10.76 7.10
N PHE A 278 -0.11 11.90 6.65
CA PHE A 278 0.49 12.68 5.57
C PHE A 278 1.83 13.29 6.01
N GLN A 279 1.89 13.86 7.23
CA GLN A 279 3.13 14.42 7.78
C GLN A 279 4.24 13.36 7.87
N THR A 280 3.90 12.10 8.15
CA THR A 280 4.85 10.99 8.10
C THR A 280 5.46 10.81 6.71
N VAL A 281 4.64 10.79 5.66
CA VAL A 281 5.13 10.67 4.28
C VAL A 281 5.93 11.90 3.88
N LEU A 282 5.45 13.09 4.20
CA LEU A 282 6.15 14.35 3.91
C LEU A 282 7.54 14.37 4.55
N ASN A 283 7.67 13.92 5.80
CA ASN A 283 8.97 13.81 6.46
C ASN A 283 9.90 12.80 5.79
N GLN A 284 9.38 11.68 5.25
CA GLN A 284 10.18 10.74 4.47
C GLN A 284 10.67 11.34 3.15
N VAL A 285 9.86 12.18 2.52
CA VAL A 285 10.21 12.90 1.28
C VAL A 285 11.26 13.99 1.51
N LEU A 286 11.22 14.67 2.66
CA LEU A 286 12.11 15.79 2.98
C LEU A 286 13.46 15.38 3.61
N ALA A 287 13.64 14.11 3.98
CA ALA A 287 14.85 13.57 4.60
C ALA A 287 15.95 13.23 3.56
#